data_AF-A0A7I8DUZ7-F1
#
_entry.id   AF-A0A7I8DUZ7-F1
#
_cell.length_a   1.000
_cell.length_b   1.000
_cell.length_c   1.000
_cell.angle_alpha   90.00
_cell.angle_beta   90.00
_cell.angle_gamma   90.00
#
_symmetry.space_group_name_H-M   'P 1'
#
loop_
_entity.id
_entity.type
_entity.pdbx_description
1 polymer ?
#
loop_
_entity_poly.entity_id
_entity_poly.type
_entity_poly.pdbx_seq_one_letter_code
_entity_poly.pdbx_strand_id
1 'polypeptide(L)'
;MKKDKRIRQLEAELEAKNTVIESLKQELNYVREQLVLYKKTFYGSRSEKIEIPDQLTLNLFNEAETESTVLKTEPELQVRVTSHSRKKSKKRGIEDLPETVVEHDLEDKTDPQTGKPLRLIGTNERKELVHHKEYYEVIKHIQYVYSGEYDEEIETTPMYKGDMPKAVIPKSFASPSLLASILDKKYNLSLPLYR
;
A
#
# COMPACT_ATOMS: atom_id res chain seq x y z
N MET A 1 24.18 -87.62 -0.37
CA MET A 1 22.90 -87.76 -1.11
C MET A 1 21.67 -87.27 -0.34
N LYS A 2 21.28 -87.83 0.83
CA LYS A 2 20.08 -87.34 1.58
C LYS A 2 20.30 -85.99 2.29
N LYS A 3 21.51 -85.76 2.83
CA LYS A 3 21.88 -84.52 3.51
C LYS A 3 21.93 -83.33 2.54
N ASP A 4 22.52 -83.52 1.36
CA ASP A 4 22.63 -82.46 0.34
C ASP A 4 21.27 -82.04 -0.22
N LYS A 5 20.33 -82.99 -0.35
CA LYS A 5 18.93 -82.70 -0.70
C LYS A 5 18.21 -81.88 0.38
N ARG A 6 18.49 -82.15 1.66
CA ARG A 6 17.89 -81.41 2.77
C ARG A 6 18.44 -79.99 2.86
N ILE A 7 19.74 -79.80 2.59
CA ILE A 7 20.37 -78.47 2.55
C ILE A 7 19.72 -77.61 1.46
N ARG A 8 19.58 -78.14 0.24
CA ARG A 8 18.91 -77.42 -0.87
C ARG A 8 17.45 -77.06 -0.57
N GLN A 9 16.72 -77.92 0.13
CA GLN A 9 15.35 -77.62 0.56
C GLN A 9 15.32 -76.48 1.58
N LEU A 10 16.24 -76.47 2.55
CA LEU A 10 16.33 -75.42 3.55
C LEU A 10 16.79 -74.08 2.93
N GLU A 11 17.70 -74.11 1.96
CA GLU A 11 18.11 -72.93 1.19
C GLU A 11 16.93 -72.33 0.42
N ALA A 12 16.16 -73.15 -0.30
CA ALA A 12 14.96 -72.70 -1.00
C ALA A 12 13.87 -72.15 -0.05
N GLU A 13 13.69 -72.76 1.13
CA GLU A 13 12.78 -72.25 2.16
C GLU A 13 13.26 -70.92 2.75
N LEU A 14 14.58 -70.73 2.91
CA LEU A 14 15.15 -69.47 3.38
C LEU A 14 15.01 -68.36 2.34
N GLU A 15 15.28 -68.66 1.07
CA GLU A 15 15.09 -67.72 -0.04
C GLU A 15 13.62 -67.28 -0.14
N ALA A 16 12.68 -68.22 -0.11
CA ALA A 16 11.25 -67.91 -0.13
C ALA A 16 10.80 -67.07 1.08
N LYS A 17 11.36 -67.31 2.27
CA LYS A 17 11.09 -66.47 3.45
C LYS A 17 11.70 -65.08 3.32
N ASN A 18 12.91 -64.96 2.76
CA ASN A 18 13.57 -63.68 2.56
C ASN A 18 12.80 -62.81 1.56
N THR A 19 12.30 -63.37 0.46
CA THR A 19 11.47 -62.63 -0.50
C THR A 19 10.19 -62.10 0.13
N VAL A 20 9.54 -62.88 1.00
CA VAL A 20 8.34 -62.45 1.73
C VAL A 20 8.68 -61.35 2.75
N ILE A 21 9.82 -61.45 3.42
CA ILE A 21 10.28 -60.41 4.35
C ILE A 21 10.56 -59.10 3.61
N GLU A 22 11.16 -59.18 2.41
CA GLU A 22 11.42 -58.01 1.58
C GLU A 22 10.13 -57.34 1.10
N SER A 23 9.15 -58.12 0.62
CA SER A 23 7.85 -57.56 0.21
C SER A 23 7.13 -56.89 1.38
N LEU A 24 7.11 -57.53 2.56
CA LEU A 24 6.50 -56.95 3.76
C LEU A 24 7.22 -55.67 4.22
N LYS A 25 8.55 -55.59 4.09
CA LYS A 25 9.31 -54.37 4.40
C LYS A 25 8.96 -53.24 3.44
N GLN A 26 8.79 -53.54 2.15
CA GLN A 26 8.38 -52.54 1.16
C GLN A 26 6.97 -52.00 1.46
N GLU A 27 6.03 -52.87 1.78
CA GLU A 27 4.67 -52.47 2.18
C GLU A 27 4.68 -51.61 3.45
N LEU A 28 5.47 -51.98 4.47
CA LEU A 28 5.59 -51.18 5.69
C LEU A 28 6.18 -49.79 5.43
N ASN A 29 7.18 -49.68 4.56
CA ASN A 29 7.76 -48.40 4.19
C ASN A 29 6.74 -47.53 3.44
N TYR A 30 6.01 -48.12 2.49
CA TYR A 30 4.97 -47.43 1.74
C TYR A 30 3.87 -46.87 2.67
N VAL A 31 3.38 -47.68 3.60
CA VAL A 31 2.37 -47.25 4.59
C VAL A 31 2.92 -46.15 5.51
N ARG A 32 4.19 -46.23 5.93
CA ARG A 32 4.83 -45.18 6.74
C ARG A 32 4.94 -43.86 5.99
N GLU A 33 5.34 -43.89 4.72
CA GLU A 33 5.42 -42.70 3.87
C GLU A 33 4.04 -42.05 3.71
N GLN A 34 3.01 -42.85 3.43
CA GLN A 34 1.64 -42.36 3.37
C GLN A 34 1.20 -41.72 4.69
N LEU A 35 1.51 -42.31 5.83
CA LEU A 35 1.19 -41.73 7.14
C LEU A 35 1.90 -40.39 7.37
N VAL A 36 3.17 -40.26 6.97
CA VAL A 36 3.91 -38.99 7.05
C VAL A 36 3.24 -37.93 6.18
N LEU A 37 2.86 -38.28 4.94
CA LEU A 37 2.14 -37.39 4.04
C LEU A 37 0.80 -36.95 4.65
N TYR A 38 -0.02 -37.88 5.13
CA TYR A 38 -1.30 -37.55 5.76
C TYR A 38 -1.13 -36.67 7.00
N LYS A 39 -0.15 -36.96 7.85
CA LYS A 39 0.14 -36.09 9.02
C LYS A 39 0.53 -34.69 8.57
N LYS A 40 1.32 -34.55 7.51
CA LYS A 40 1.67 -33.25 6.93
C LYS A 40 0.47 -32.55 6.32
N THR A 41 -0.47 -33.26 5.70
CA THR A 41 -1.69 -32.62 5.15
C THR A 41 -2.68 -32.19 6.22
N PHE A 42 -2.85 -32.98 7.29
CA PHE A 42 -3.81 -32.68 8.37
C PHE A 42 -3.26 -31.68 9.38
N TYR A 43 -1.99 -31.80 9.74
CA TYR A 43 -1.37 -31.04 10.83
C TYR A 43 -0.22 -30.14 10.37
N GLY A 44 0.18 -30.19 9.10
CA GLY A 44 1.18 -29.28 8.55
C GLY A 44 0.60 -27.93 8.17
N SER A 45 1.46 -26.92 8.07
CA SER A 45 1.07 -25.60 7.60
C SER A 45 0.58 -25.69 6.14
N ARG A 46 -0.60 -25.14 5.87
CA ARG A 46 -1.15 -25.04 4.49
C ARG A 46 -0.49 -23.91 3.69
N SER A 47 0.47 -23.21 4.27
CA SER A 47 1.18 -22.10 3.67
C SER A 47 2.56 -22.56 3.23
N GLU A 48 2.95 -22.25 1.99
CA GLU A 48 4.30 -22.46 1.45
C GLU A 48 5.35 -21.51 2.07
N LYS A 49 5.06 -20.87 3.21
CA LYS A 49 6.01 -20.07 3.96
C LYS A 49 7.09 -20.99 4.53
N ILE A 50 8.22 -21.07 3.82
CA ILE A 50 9.44 -21.68 4.34
C ILE A 50 10.14 -20.58 5.13
N GLU A 51 9.97 -20.59 6.45
CA GLU A 51 10.79 -19.76 7.34
C GLU A 51 12.18 -20.40 7.40
N ILE A 52 13.07 -19.96 6.51
CA ILE A 52 14.47 -20.37 6.51
C ILE A 52 15.20 -19.44 7.49
N PRO A 53 15.71 -19.95 8.63
CA PRO A 53 16.51 -19.14 9.53
C PRO A 53 17.76 -18.66 8.77
N ASP A 54 18.09 -17.37 8.91
CA ASP A 54 19.16 -16.61 8.22
C ASP A 54 18.90 -16.16 6.77
N GLN A 55 17.77 -16.51 6.15
CA GLN A 55 17.39 -15.86 4.89
C GLN A 55 16.55 -14.62 5.19
N LEU A 56 17.02 -13.44 4.76
CA LEU A 56 16.20 -12.23 4.70
C LEU A 56 14.93 -12.56 3.90
N THR A 57 13.83 -12.78 4.60
CA THR A 57 12.51 -12.86 4.01
C THR A 57 12.17 -11.46 3.50
N LEU A 58 12.62 -11.17 2.28
CA LEU A 58 12.16 -10.01 1.54
C LEU A 58 10.67 -10.24 1.28
N ASN A 59 9.82 -9.77 2.19
CA ASN A 59 8.37 -9.72 2.06
C ASN A 59 7.97 -8.70 0.97
N LEU A 60 8.57 -8.82 -0.22
CA LEU A 60 8.47 -7.90 -1.35
C LEU A 60 7.02 -7.75 -1.84
N PHE A 61 6.19 -8.76 -1.54
CA PHE A 61 4.79 -8.83 -1.95
C PHE A 61 3.79 -8.66 -0.80
N ASN A 62 4.25 -8.61 0.46
CA ASN A 62 3.35 -8.54 1.62
C ASN A 62 3.65 -7.38 2.57
N GLU A 63 4.20 -6.29 2.04
CA GLU A 63 4.50 -5.07 2.81
C GLU A 63 3.25 -4.49 3.50
N ALA A 64 2.09 -4.47 2.82
CA ALA A 64 0.87 -3.88 3.35
C ALA A 64 0.32 -4.58 4.60
N GLU A 65 0.41 -5.92 4.68
CA GLU A 65 0.04 -6.65 5.89
C GLU A 65 1.10 -6.49 6.98
N THR A 66 2.39 -6.43 6.64
CA THR A 66 3.45 -6.23 7.63
C THR A 66 3.46 -4.82 8.23
N GLU A 67 3.09 -3.80 7.46
CA GLU A 67 2.99 -2.40 7.89
C GLU A 67 1.64 -2.06 8.48
N SER A 68 0.64 -2.94 8.31
CA SER A 68 -0.63 -2.80 9.00
C SER A 68 -0.36 -2.86 10.50
N THR A 69 -0.28 -1.70 11.14
CA THR A 69 -0.19 -1.61 12.59
C THR A 69 -1.44 -2.27 13.13
N VAL A 70 -1.31 -3.41 13.81
CA VAL A 70 -2.37 -3.99 14.61
C VAL A 70 -2.92 -2.85 15.48
N LEU A 71 -4.19 -2.52 15.30
CA LEU A 71 -4.89 -1.52 16.10
C LEU A 71 -4.79 -1.96 17.56
N LYS A 72 -3.74 -1.52 18.26
CA LYS A 72 -3.59 -1.74 19.69
C LYS A 72 -4.77 -1.01 20.33
N THR A 73 -5.59 -1.74 21.08
CA THR A 73 -6.63 -1.15 21.93
C THR A 73 -5.98 -0.12 22.84
N GLU A 74 -6.44 1.13 22.76
CA GLU A 74 -5.89 2.23 23.55
C GLU A 74 -6.05 1.93 25.05
N PRO A 75 -4.99 2.00 25.86
CA PRO A 75 -5.14 1.98 27.31
C PRO A 75 -5.79 3.29 27.78
N GLU A 76 -6.85 3.21 28.59
CA GLU A 76 -7.41 4.40 29.27
C GLU A 76 -6.38 4.94 30.27
N LEU A 77 -5.64 5.97 29.87
CA LEU A 77 -4.71 6.69 30.72
C LEU A 77 -5.25 8.09 30.98
N GLN A 78 -5.47 8.44 32.24
CA GLN A 78 -5.63 9.82 32.68
C GLN A 78 -4.28 10.53 32.51
N VAL A 79 -4.08 11.17 31.35
CA VAL A 79 -2.84 11.87 31.02
C VAL A 79 -2.93 13.33 31.50
N ARG A 80 -2.08 13.73 32.45
CA ARG A 80 -1.76 15.15 32.66
C ARG A 80 -1.00 15.65 31.43
N VAL A 81 -1.66 16.46 30.60
CA VAL A 81 -1.07 17.02 29.38
C VAL A 81 -0.06 18.09 29.76
N THR A 82 1.23 17.75 29.71
CA THR A 82 2.30 18.74 29.67
C THR A 82 2.28 19.44 28.30
N SER A 83 2.58 20.73 28.27
CA SER A 83 2.59 21.52 27.04
C SER A 83 3.55 20.90 26.02
N HIS A 84 3.00 20.36 24.94
CA HIS A 84 3.79 19.73 23.89
C HIS A 84 4.31 20.81 22.93
N SER A 85 5.62 20.87 22.75
CA SER A 85 6.22 21.68 21.70
C SER A 85 5.97 20.99 20.35
N ARG A 86 5.18 21.63 19.48
CA ARG A 86 4.97 21.14 18.11
C ARG A 86 6.29 21.24 17.33
N LYS A 87 6.76 20.10 16.82
CA LYS A 87 7.83 20.10 15.82
C LYS A 87 7.36 20.94 14.62
N LYS A 88 8.22 21.85 14.16
CA LYS A 88 7.96 22.64 12.95
C LYS A 88 7.69 21.69 11.78
N SER A 89 6.68 21.99 10.97
CA SER A 89 6.36 21.17 9.81
C SER A 89 7.58 21.13 8.88
N LYS A 90 8.05 19.94 8.51
CA LYS A 90 9.13 19.82 7.51
C LYS A 90 8.65 20.47 6.21
N LYS A 91 9.52 21.27 5.58
CA LYS A 91 9.26 21.79 4.23
C LYS A 91 9.03 20.62 3.28
N ARG A 92 8.07 20.77 2.36
CA ARG A 92 7.63 19.69 1.45
C ARG A 92 8.66 19.37 0.36
N GLY A 93 9.71 20.18 0.20
CA GLY A 93 10.82 19.92 -0.73
C GLY A 93 10.49 20.20 -2.20
N ILE A 94 9.46 21.00 -2.48
CA ILE A 94 8.92 21.24 -3.84
C ILE A 94 9.35 22.62 -4.38
N GLU A 95 10.11 23.40 -3.61
CA GLU A 95 10.45 24.80 -3.91
C GLU A 95 11.48 24.96 -5.04
N ASP A 96 12.25 23.92 -5.37
CA ASP A 96 13.38 23.96 -6.33
C ASP A 96 13.01 23.49 -7.75
N LEU A 97 11.74 23.17 -7.98
CA LEU A 97 11.22 22.63 -9.23
C LEU A 97 10.70 23.76 -10.14
N PRO A 98 10.68 23.57 -11.47
CA PRO A 98 10.09 24.55 -12.38
C PRO A 98 8.62 24.79 -12.03
N GLU A 99 8.23 26.06 -11.93
CA GLU A 99 6.89 26.49 -11.51
C GLU A 99 6.13 27.13 -12.67
N THR A 100 4.91 26.65 -12.93
CA THR A 100 3.95 27.27 -13.85
C THR A 100 2.74 27.79 -13.09
N VAL A 101 2.35 29.01 -13.39
CA VAL A 101 1.23 29.68 -12.73
C VAL A 101 0.01 29.62 -13.63
N VAL A 102 -1.10 29.10 -13.08
CA VAL A 102 -2.40 29.06 -13.74
C VAL A 102 -3.37 29.91 -12.92
N GLU A 103 -3.79 31.02 -13.52
CA GLU A 103 -4.70 31.98 -12.92
C GLU A 103 -6.14 31.64 -13.28
N HIS A 104 -7.00 31.56 -12.26
CA HIS A 104 -8.43 31.32 -12.38
C HIS A 104 -9.17 32.58 -11.93
N ASP A 105 -9.56 33.39 -12.91
CA ASP A 105 -10.32 34.63 -12.71
C ASP A 105 -11.78 34.45 -13.14
N LEU A 106 -12.66 35.34 -12.68
CA LEU A 106 -14.05 35.41 -13.14
C LEU A 106 -14.12 36.22 -14.44
N GLU A 107 -14.85 35.70 -15.43
CA GLU A 107 -15.14 36.40 -16.69
C GLU A 107 -16.07 37.60 -16.44
N ASP A 108 -17.17 37.39 -15.73
CA ASP A 108 -18.13 38.43 -15.35
C ASP A 108 -17.84 38.98 -13.96
N LYS A 109 -17.35 40.22 -13.90
CA LYS A 109 -16.98 40.92 -12.65
C LYS A 109 -18.12 41.78 -12.10
N THR A 110 -19.35 41.36 -12.33
CA THR A 110 -20.55 42.10 -11.94
C THR A 110 -21.42 41.23 -11.05
N ASP A 111 -21.88 41.78 -9.94
CA ASP A 111 -22.78 41.10 -9.03
C ASP A 111 -24.12 40.79 -9.72
N PRO A 112 -24.56 39.52 -9.77
CA PRO A 112 -25.86 39.17 -10.33
C PRO A 112 -27.06 39.75 -9.55
N GLN A 113 -26.85 40.08 -8.27
CA GLN A 113 -27.91 40.59 -7.38
C GLN A 113 -28.00 42.12 -7.38
N THR A 114 -26.88 42.82 -7.36
CA THR A 114 -26.83 44.29 -7.22
C THR A 114 -26.42 45.00 -8.50
N GLY A 115 -25.89 44.29 -9.50
CA GLY A 115 -25.39 44.86 -10.75
C GLY A 115 -24.13 45.72 -10.59
N LYS A 116 -23.55 45.77 -9.38
CA LYS A 116 -22.35 46.55 -9.05
C LYS A 116 -21.08 45.78 -9.43
N PRO A 117 -19.96 46.48 -9.67
CA PRO A 117 -18.68 45.82 -9.93
C PRO A 117 -18.16 45.12 -8.66
N LEU A 118 -17.69 43.89 -8.84
CA LEU A 118 -17.11 43.06 -7.80
C LEU A 118 -15.74 43.58 -7.35
N ARG A 119 -15.48 43.56 -6.03
CA ARG A 119 -14.18 43.94 -5.44
C ARG A 119 -13.33 42.69 -5.18
N LEU A 120 -12.05 42.74 -5.55
CA LEU A 120 -11.10 41.68 -5.21
C LEU A 120 -10.80 41.70 -3.69
N ILE A 121 -11.11 40.61 -3.00
CA ILE A 121 -10.80 40.44 -1.56
C ILE A 121 -9.46 39.76 -1.37
N GLY A 122 -9.17 38.71 -2.15
CA GLY A 122 -7.98 37.90 -1.91
C GLY A 122 -7.82 36.78 -2.90
N THR A 123 -6.79 35.97 -2.67
CA THR A 123 -6.37 34.91 -3.56
C THR A 123 -6.21 33.59 -2.82
N ASN A 124 -6.81 32.52 -3.34
CA ASN A 124 -6.56 31.16 -2.86
C ASN A 124 -5.44 30.54 -3.69
N GLU A 125 -4.33 30.20 -3.05
CA GLU A 125 -3.22 29.55 -3.72
C GLU A 125 -3.21 28.04 -3.45
N ARG A 126 -2.99 27.26 -4.50
CA ARG A 126 -2.82 25.81 -4.39
C ARG A 126 -1.69 25.36 -5.29
N LYS A 127 -0.77 24.57 -4.75
CA LYS A 127 0.35 23.98 -5.51
C LYS A 127 0.09 22.49 -5.76
N GLU A 128 0.25 22.07 -7.00
CA GLU A 128 0.22 20.67 -7.43
C GLU A 128 1.55 20.28 -8.05
N LEU A 129 2.05 19.09 -7.75
CA LEU A 129 3.24 18.51 -8.36
C LEU A 129 2.83 17.58 -9.49
N VAL A 130 3.14 17.94 -10.72
CA VAL A 130 2.87 17.16 -11.92
C VAL A 130 4.11 16.35 -12.29
N HIS A 131 3.89 15.07 -12.57
CA HIS A 131 4.91 14.18 -13.09
C HIS A 131 4.83 14.16 -14.61
N HIS A 132 5.90 14.59 -15.27
CA HIS A 132 6.16 14.29 -16.67
C HIS A 132 7.16 13.13 -16.72
N LYS A 133 7.21 12.41 -17.85
CA LYS A 133 8.12 11.26 -17.98
C LYS A 133 9.60 11.64 -17.80
N GLU A 134 9.95 12.88 -18.13
CA GLU A 134 11.33 13.40 -18.12
C GLU A 134 11.66 14.20 -16.85
N TYR A 135 10.70 14.94 -16.29
CA TYR A 135 10.92 15.84 -15.16
C TYR A 135 9.65 16.05 -14.33
N TYR A 136 9.78 16.75 -13.20
CA TYR A 136 8.65 17.17 -12.37
C TYR A 136 8.44 18.68 -12.46
N GLU A 137 7.18 19.09 -12.40
CA GLU A 137 6.78 20.48 -12.51
C GLU A 137 5.78 20.83 -11.42
N VAL A 138 5.82 22.08 -10.93
CA VAL A 138 4.90 22.58 -9.93
C VAL A 138 3.90 23.51 -10.60
N ILE A 139 2.65 23.09 -10.66
CA ILE A 139 1.56 23.95 -11.12
C ILE A 139 1.00 24.70 -9.91
N LYS A 140 1.13 26.02 -9.90
CA LYS A 140 0.53 26.92 -8.91
C LYS A 140 -0.78 27.47 -9.46
N HIS A 141 -1.89 26.96 -8.93
CA HIS A 141 -3.22 27.49 -9.19
C HIS A 141 -3.50 28.68 -8.27
N ILE A 142 -3.86 29.82 -8.86
CA ILE A 142 -4.24 31.05 -8.16
C ILE A 142 -5.72 31.31 -8.44
N GLN A 143 -6.58 31.20 -7.42
CA GLN A 143 -8.00 31.58 -7.52
C GLN A 143 -8.17 33.01 -7.07
N TYR A 144 -8.74 33.87 -7.90
CA TYR A 144 -9.19 35.18 -7.43
C TYR A 144 -10.56 35.05 -6.74
N VAL A 145 -10.65 35.65 -5.55
CA VAL A 145 -11.88 35.71 -4.74
C VAL A 145 -12.35 37.15 -4.71
N TYR A 146 -13.58 37.34 -5.16
CA TYR A 146 -14.25 38.62 -5.17
C TYR A 146 -15.42 38.64 -4.20
N SER A 147 -15.79 39.84 -3.75
CA SER A 147 -17.04 40.09 -3.04
C SER A 147 -17.78 41.25 -3.66
N GLY A 148 -19.10 41.22 -3.47
CA GLY A 148 -19.92 42.41 -3.64
C GLY A 148 -19.60 43.48 -2.61
N GLU A 149 -20.17 44.65 -2.83
CA GLU A 149 -20.15 45.74 -1.85
C GLU A 149 -20.97 45.34 -0.61
N TYR A 150 -20.59 45.86 0.56
CA TYR A 150 -21.32 45.59 1.78
C TYR A 150 -22.63 46.38 1.77
N ASP A 151 -23.75 45.67 1.68
CA ASP A 151 -25.09 46.24 1.86
C ASP A 151 -25.61 45.83 3.26
N GLU A 152 -26.08 46.81 4.04
CA GLU A 152 -26.57 46.62 5.42
C GLU A 152 -27.81 45.70 5.50
N GLU A 153 -28.51 45.50 4.38
CA GLU A 153 -29.68 44.62 4.28
C GLU A 153 -29.30 43.14 4.09
N ILE A 154 -28.04 42.82 3.77
CA ILE A 154 -27.58 41.46 3.49
C ILE A 154 -26.77 40.95 4.69
N GLU A 155 -27.34 39.99 5.45
CA GLU A 155 -26.67 39.38 6.63
C GLU A 155 -25.31 38.72 6.31
N THR A 156 -25.06 38.32 5.05
CA THR A 156 -23.79 37.72 4.62
C THR A 156 -23.43 38.16 3.21
N THR A 157 -22.33 38.90 3.06
CA THR A 157 -21.85 39.35 1.75
C THR A 157 -21.51 38.17 0.84
N PRO A 158 -22.11 38.04 -0.35
CA PRO A 158 -21.84 36.94 -1.26
C PRO A 158 -20.39 36.98 -1.77
N MET A 159 -19.74 35.82 -1.79
CA MET A 159 -18.38 35.64 -2.31
C MET A 159 -18.42 34.88 -3.63
N TYR A 160 -17.76 35.43 -4.64
CA TYR A 160 -17.63 34.83 -5.96
C TYR A 160 -16.19 34.42 -6.19
N LYS A 161 -15.98 33.25 -6.79
CA LYS A 161 -14.65 32.69 -7.05
C LYS A 161 -14.61 32.17 -8.48
N GLY A 162 -13.49 32.35 -9.17
CA GLY A 162 -13.26 31.73 -10.47
C GLY A 162 -13.29 30.20 -10.36
N ASP A 163 -13.69 29.51 -11.43
CA ASP A 163 -13.74 28.05 -11.43
C ASP A 163 -12.33 27.46 -11.37
N MET A 164 -12.01 26.78 -10.27
CA MET A 164 -10.73 26.09 -10.08
C MET A 164 -10.95 24.57 -10.01
N PRO A 165 -10.12 23.75 -10.67
CA PRO A 165 -10.21 22.30 -10.57
C PRO A 165 -10.05 21.82 -9.12
N LYS A 166 -10.88 20.86 -8.73
CA LYS A 166 -10.85 20.25 -7.40
C LYS A 166 -9.62 19.37 -7.22
N ALA A 167 -9.10 19.36 -5.99
CA ALA A 167 -8.02 18.48 -5.60
C ALA A 167 -8.43 17.01 -5.64
N VAL A 168 -7.55 16.14 -6.14
CA VAL A 168 -7.73 14.69 -5.97
C VAL A 168 -7.69 14.32 -4.50
N ILE A 169 -6.69 14.85 -3.77
CA ILE A 169 -6.56 14.68 -2.33
C ILE A 169 -6.57 16.07 -1.67
N PRO A 170 -7.55 16.37 -0.80
CA PRO A 170 -7.61 17.65 -0.11
C PRO A 170 -6.33 17.96 0.67
N LYS A 171 -5.85 19.21 0.61
CA LYS A 171 -4.64 19.73 1.29
C LYS A 171 -3.30 19.08 0.88
N SER A 172 -3.33 18.17 -0.10
CA SER A 172 -2.14 17.58 -0.69
C SER A 172 -1.67 18.33 -1.93
N PHE A 173 -0.40 18.15 -2.28
CA PHE A 173 0.19 18.61 -3.54
C PHE A 173 0.12 17.53 -4.64
N ALA A 174 -0.47 16.37 -4.35
CA ALA A 174 -0.56 15.27 -5.29
C ALA A 174 -1.48 15.62 -6.47
N SER A 175 -0.90 15.70 -7.67
CA SER A 175 -1.67 15.78 -8.92
C SER A 175 -2.16 14.39 -9.35
N PRO A 176 -3.18 14.30 -10.23
CA PRO A 176 -3.61 13.03 -10.81
C PRO A 176 -2.45 12.28 -11.50
N SER A 177 -1.60 13.01 -12.25
CA SER A 177 -0.45 12.41 -12.96
C SER A 177 0.57 11.82 -11.99
N LEU A 178 0.86 12.52 -10.89
CA LEU A 178 1.78 12.02 -9.87
C LEU A 178 1.26 10.74 -9.23
N LEU A 179 -0.02 10.71 -8.86
CA LEU A 179 -0.64 9.51 -8.28
C LEU A 179 -0.61 8.34 -9.25
N ALA A 180 -0.95 8.57 -10.51
CA ALA A 180 -0.88 7.54 -11.56
C ALA A 180 0.54 6.98 -11.68
N SER A 181 1.57 7.84 -11.69
CA SER A 181 2.98 7.43 -11.73
C SER A 181 3.38 6.59 -10.52
N ILE A 182 2.94 6.97 -9.31
CA ILE A 182 3.23 6.20 -8.09
C ILE A 182 2.54 4.83 -8.13
N LEU A 183 1.27 4.78 -8.56
CA LEU A 183 0.52 3.53 -8.68
C LEU A 183 1.14 2.60 -9.72
N ASP A 184 1.51 3.11 -10.89
CA ASP A 184 2.19 2.34 -11.93
C ASP A 184 3.52 1.76 -11.41
N LYS A 185 4.32 2.59 -10.74
CA LYS A 185 5.58 2.14 -10.11
C LYS A 185 5.35 1.06 -9.06
N LYS A 186 4.32 1.20 -8.21
CA LYS A 186 4.04 0.22 -7.15
C LYS A 186 3.49 -1.10 -7.71
N TYR A 187 2.49 -1.03 -8.58
CA TYR A 187 1.72 -2.22 -8.97
C TYR A 187 2.21 -2.87 -10.26
N ASN A 188 2.63 -2.09 -11.26
CA ASN A 188 3.10 -2.64 -12.53
C ASN A 188 4.60 -2.92 -12.49
N LEU A 189 5.39 -2.06 -11.84
CA LEU A 189 6.85 -2.22 -11.75
C LEU A 189 7.33 -2.86 -10.44
N SER A 190 6.42 -3.14 -9.50
CA SER A 190 6.74 -3.73 -8.20
C SER A 190 7.84 -2.98 -7.43
N LEU A 191 7.91 -1.66 -7.59
CA LEU A 191 8.89 -0.82 -6.90
C LEU A 191 8.43 -0.54 -5.46
N PRO A 192 9.35 -0.52 -4.48
CA PRO A 192 9.03 -0.13 -3.11
C PRO A 192 8.67 1.36 -3.04
N LEU A 193 7.70 1.71 -2.18
CA LEU A 193 7.20 3.10 -2.04
C LEU A 193 8.15 4.00 -1.25
N TYR A 194 8.94 3.41 -0.36
CA TYR A 194 9.86 4.10 0.51
C TYR A 194 11.25 4.14 -0.12
N ARG A 195 11.77 5.35 -0.23
CA ARG A 195 13.17 5.67 -0.50
C ARG A 195 13.60 6.79 0.41
#